data_AF-A0A1D8JHR0-F1
#
_entry.id   AF-A0A1D8JHR0-F1
#
_cell.length_a   1.000
_cell.length_b   1.000
_cell.length_c   1.000
_cell.angle_alpha   90.00
_cell.angle_beta   90.00
_cell.angle_gamma   90.00
#
_symmetry.space_group_name_H-M   'P 1'
#
loop_
_entity.id
_entity.type
_entity.pdbx_description
1 polymer ?
#
loop_
_entity_poly.entity_id
_entity_poly.type
_entity_poly.pdbx_seq_one_letter_code
_entity_poly.pdbx_strand_id
1 'polypeptide(L)'
;MSLKGIELQIAIPKTFDAGKVAEQKQQRAQLMQDQANIQTEKQAEKNKETVMEAEHSGKTDPDKKKRQEEQVYDREQSRKESKKKAKHPYKGSFVDFSG
;
A
#
# COMPACT_ATOMS: atom_id res chain seq x y z
N MET A 1 36.76 -21.99 -42.34
CA MET A 1 35.29 -21.97 -42.21
C MET A 1 34.82 -23.12 -41.31
N SER A 2 35.01 -23.04 -39.99
CA SER A 2 34.65 -24.14 -39.06
C SER A 2 33.78 -23.68 -37.87
N LEU A 3 33.83 -22.40 -37.50
CA LEU A 3 33.10 -21.86 -36.34
C LEU A 3 31.59 -21.65 -36.59
N LYS A 4 31.20 -21.39 -37.84
CA LYS A 4 29.81 -21.09 -38.24
C LYS A 4 28.79 -22.19 -37.92
N GLY A 5 29.20 -23.47 -37.96
CA GLY A 5 28.31 -24.60 -37.69
C GLY A 5 28.06 -24.85 -36.20
N ILE A 6 29.09 -24.64 -35.37
CA ILE A 6 29.04 -24.83 -33.92
C ILE A 6 28.20 -23.71 -33.27
N GLU A 7 28.34 -22.48 -33.76
CA GLU A 7 27.54 -21.34 -33.32
C GLU A 7 26.05 -21.52 -33.63
N LEU A 8 25.68 -22.08 -34.78
CA LEU A 8 24.28 -22.32 -35.15
C LEU A 8 23.62 -23.39 -34.26
N GLN A 9 24.34 -24.45 -33.91
CA GLN A 9 23.85 -25.49 -33.00
C GLN A 9 23.57 -24.96 -31.59
N ILE A 10 24.35 -23.96 -31.14
CA ILE A 10 24.15 -23.28 -29.85
C ILE A 10 23.08 -22.18 -29.96
N ALA A 11 22.94 -21.55 -31.13
CA ALA A 11 22.01 -20.44 -31.36
C ALA A 11 20.55 -20.90 -31.38
N ILE A 12 20.21 -22.04 -32.02
CA ILE A 12 18.81 -22.48 -32.16
C ILE A 12 18.10 -22.70 -30.80
N PRO A 13 18.69 -23.41 -29.82
CA PRO A 13 18.07 -23.57 -28.50
C PRO A 13 17.99 -22.25 -27.72
N LYS A 14 19.06 -21.44 -27.80
CA LYS A 14 19.14 -20.17 -27.05
C LYS A 14 18.17 -19.12 -27.60
N THR A 15 17.92 -19.09 -28.91
CA THR A 15 16.91 -18.18 -29.49
C THR A 15 15.49 -18.59 -29.13
N PHE A 16 15.22 -19.88 -29.00
CA PHE A 16 13.91 -20.38 -28.57
C PHE A 16 13.64 -20.01 -27.10
N ASP A 17 14.61 -20.21 -26.22
CA ASP A 17 14.50 -19.80 -24.82
C ASP A 17 14.41 -18.28 -24.67
N ALA A 18 15.19 -17.52 -25.43
CA ALA A 18 15.08 -16.06 -25.47
C ALA A 18 13.70 -15.60 -25.95
N GLY A 19 13.09 -16.30 -26.92
CA GLY A 19 11.72 -16.04 -27.39
C GLY A 19 10.69 -16.22 -26.28
N LYS A 20 10.76 -17.32 -25.51
CA LYS A 20 9.87 -17.55 -24.37
C LYS A 20 10.01 -16.49 -23.28
N VAL A 21 11.24 -16.09 -22.97
CA VAL A 21 11.49 -15.03 -21.96
C VAL A 21 10.96 -13.68 -22.45
N ALA A 22 11.13 -13.37 -23.74
CA ALA A 22 10.59 -12.15 -24.33
C ALA A 22 9.05 -12.13 -24.29
N GLU A 23 8.40 -13.26 -24.61
CA GLU A 23 6.95 -13.41 -24.54
C GLU A 23 6.44 -13.23 -23.10
N GLN A 24 7.06 -13.91 -22.12
CA GLN A 24 6.71 -13.74 -20.71
C GLN A 24 6.90 -12.30 -20.22
N LYS A 25 7.96 -11.63 -20.68
CA LYS A 25 8.23 -10.23 -20.34
C LYS A 25 7.14 -9.31 -20.92
N GLN A 26 6.70 -9.56 -22.14
CA GLN A 26 5.62 -8.80 -22.78
C GLN A 26 4.29 -8.97 -22.02
N GLN A 27 3.92 -10.22 -21.70
CA GLN A 27 2.70 -10.50 -20.91
C GLN A 27 2.75 -9.82 -19.53
N ARG A 28 3.89 -9.90 -18.84
CA ARG A 28 4.08 -9.23 -17.54
C ARG A 28 3.99 -7.72 -17.66
N ALA A 29 4.61 -7.12 -18.68
CA ALA A 29 4.55 -5.67 -18.87
C ALA A 29 3.11 -5.17 -19.06
N GLN A 30 2.30 -5.91 -19.82
CA GLN A 30 0.88 -5.59 -19.99
C GLN A 30 0.12 -5.68 -18.67
N LEU A 31 0.27 -6.78 -17.93
CA LEU A 31 -0.39 -6.96 -16.62
C LEU A 31 0.01 -5.88 -15.61
N MET A 32 1.29 -5.48 -15.59
CA MET A 32 1.77 -4.42 -14.70
C MET A 32 1.15 -3.06 -15.04
N GLN A 33 0.99 -2.76 -16.33
CA GLN A 33 0.33 -1.53 -16.77
C GLN A 33 -1.15 -1.52 -16.34
N ASP A 34 -1.86 -2.63 -16.55
CA ASP A 34 -3.27 -2.76 -16.16
C ASP A 34 -3.43 -2.59 -14.64
N GLN A 35 -2.56 -3.24 -13.86
CA GLN A 35 -2.58 -3.12 -12.41
C GLN A 35 -2.25 -1.70 -11.92
N ALA A 36 -1.30 -1.01 -12.56
CA ALA A 36 -0.98 0.38 -12.25
C ALA A 36 -2.20 1.29 -12.51
N ASN A 37 -2.89 1.11 -13.64
CA ASN A 37 -4.08 1.88 -13.98
C ASN A 37 -5.19 1.69 -12.91
N ILE A 38 -5.48 0.44 -12.53
CA ILE A 38 -6.48 0.14 -11.49
C ILE A 38 -6.12 0.79 -10.15
N GLN A 39 -4.83 0.76 -9.78
CA GLN A 39 -4.37 1.41 -8.53
C GLN A 39 -4.54 2.93 -8.60
N THR A 40 -4.21 3.56 -9.73
CA THR A 40 -4.39 5.00 -9.91
C THR A 40 -5.87 5.41 -9.88
N GLU A 41 -6.75 4.63 -10.50
CA GLU A 41 -8.20 4.87 -10.47
C GLU A 41 -8.74 4.77 -9.04
N LYS A 42 -8.41 3.69 -8.33
CA LYS A 42 -8.80 3.50 -6.93
C LYS A 42 -8.28 4.60 -6.02
N GLN A 43 -7.07 5.10 -6.26
CA GLN A 43 -6.52 6.22 -5.49
C GLN A 43 -7.26 7.52 -5.81
N ALA A 44 -7.60 7.75 -7.08
CA ALA A 44 -8.40 8.91 -7.47
C ALA A 44 -9.81 8.88 -6.86
N GLU A 45 -10.45 7.71 -6.80
CA GLU A 45 -11.74 7.53 -6.12
C GLU A 45 -11.65 7.85 -4.63
N LYS A 46 -10.68 7.27 -3.91
CA LYS A 46 -10.44 7.58 -2.49
C LYS A 46 -10.18 9.06 -2.24
N ASN A 47 -9.42 9.70 -3.12
CA ASN A 47 -9.15 11.14 -3.00
C ASN A 47 -10.43 11.96 -3.18
N LYS A 48 -11.31 11.59 -4.13
CA LYS A 48 -12.62 12.23 -4.31
C LYS A 48 -13.50 12.08 -3.07
N GLU A 49 -13.59 10.87 -2.51
CA GLU A 49 -14.34 10.61 -1.28
C GLU A 49 -13.80 11.45 -0.11
N THR A 50 -12.48 11.45 0.08
CA THR A 50 -11.82 12.21 1.15
C THR A 50 -12.08 13.71 1.03
N VAL A 51 -12.06 14.27 -0.19
CA VAL A 51 -12.37 15.68 -0.43
C VAL A 51 -13.84 15.98 -0.11
N MET A 52 -14.78 15.11 -0.51
CA MET A 52 -16.20 15.28 -0.16
C MET A 52 -16.44 15.21 1.35
N GLU A 53 -15.77 14.30 2.06
CA GLU A 53 -15.84 14.22 3.53
C GLU A 53 -15.24 15.46 4.20
N ALA A 54 -14.11 15.97 3.70
CA ALA A 54 -13.48 17.18 4.22
C ALA A 54 -14.37 18.43 4.04
N GLU A 55 -14.99 18.58 2.88
CA GLU A 55 -15.98 19.64 2.59
C GLU A 55 -17.21 19.55 3.50
N HIS A 56 -17.66 18.33 3.83
CA HIS A 56 -18.74 18.12 4.79
C HIS A 56 -18.33 18.42 6.23
N SER A 57 -17.09 18.10 6.62
CA SER A 57 -16.57 18.33 7.97
C SER A 57 -16.35 19.82 8.26
N GLY A 58 -15.85 20.58 7.26
CA GLY A 58 -15.61 22.02 7.38
C GLY A 58 -16.85 22.89 7.61
N LYS A 59 -18.05 22.35 7.39
CA LYS A 59 -19.34 23.04 7.59
C LYS A 59 -20.00 22.77 8.95
N THR A 60 -19.31 22.10 9.88
CA THR A 60 -19.90 21.82 11.20
C THR A 60 -19.79 23.01 12.16
N ASP A 61 -20.96 23.44 12.63
CA ASP A 61 -21.26 24.55 13.55
C ASP A 61 -20.27 24.78 14.70
N PRO A 62 -20.02 26.05 15.09
CA PRO A 62 -19.14 26.42 16.21
C PRO A 62 -19.63 25.93 17.59
N ASP A 63 -20.87 25.46 17.73
CA ASP A 63 -21.42 24.96 18.99
C ASP A 63 -20.85 23.60 19.44
N LYS A 64 -20.15 22.86 18.57
CA LYS A 64 -19.51 21.58 18.94
C LYS A 64 -18.26 21.71 19.80
N LYS A 65 -17.67 22.91 19.94
CA LYS A 65 -16.45 23.10 20.75
C LYS A 65 -16.65 22.75 22.23
N LYS A 66 -17.84 22.96 22.80
CA LYS A 66 -18.10 22.60 24.20
C LYS A 66 -18.19 21.09 24.48
N ARG A 67 -18.51 20.26 23.48
CA ARG A 67 -18.57 18.79 23.64
C ARG A 67 -17.22 18.09 23.48
N GLN A 68 -16.21 18.77 22.92
CA GLN A 68 -14.88 18.20 22.76
C GLN A 68 -14.11 18.14 24.08
N GLU A 69 -14.33 19.08 25.01
CA GLU A 69 -13.64 19.09 26.31
C GLU A 69 -14.01 17.89 27.20
N GLU A 70 -15.27 17.44 27.18
CA GLU A 70 -15.71 16.22 27.89
C GLU A 70 -15.12 14.93 27.30
N GLN A 71 -14.95 14.84 25.98
CA GLN A 71 -14.38 13.64 25.32
C GLN A 71 -12.88 13.49 25.54
N VAL A 72 -12.15 14.59 25.74
CA VAL A 72 -10.70 14.52 26.02
C VAL A 72 -10.44 13.86 27.38
N TYR A 73 -11.29 14.13 28.37
CA TYR A 73 -11.13 13.57 29.72
C TYR A 73 -11.37 12.04 29.75
N ASP A 74 -12.38 11.56 29.03
CA ASP A 74 -12.68 10.13 28.91
C ASP A 74 -11.56 9.38 28.14
N ARG A 75 -11.00 10.00 27.09
CA ARG A 75 -9.89 9.44 26.32
C ARG A 75 -8.60 9.33 27.13
N GLU A 76 -8.35 10.23 28.07
CA GLU A 76 -7.20 10.13 28.98
C GLU A 76 -7.33 8.99 30.00
N GLN A 77 -8.55 8.74 30.52
CA GLN A 77 -8.79 7.59 31.40
C GLN A 77 -8.63 6.27 30.66
N SER A 78 -9.18 6.16 29.45
CA SER A 78 -9.04 4.96 28.60
C SER A 78 -7.57 4.66 28.23
N ARG A 79 -6.77 5.70 27.95
CA ARG A 79 -5.32 5.56 27.71
C ARG A 79 -4.54 5.12 28.94
N LYS A 80 -4.95 5.51 30.15
CA LYS A 80 -4.32 5.03 31.40
C LYS A 80 -4.65 3.55 31.67
N GLU A 81 -5.86 3.11 31.31
CA GLU A 81 -6.26 1.71 31.44
C GLU A 81 -5.59 0.79 30.42
N SER A 82 -5.44 1.22 29.17
CA SER A 82 -4.80 0.42 28.11
C SER A 82 -3.31 0.19 28.37
N LYS A 83 -2.60 1.17 28.95
CA LYS A 83 -1.20 1.02 29.39
C LYS A 83 -1.00 -0.06 30.45
N LYS A 84 -1.98 -0.28 31.33
CA LYS A 84 -1.92 -1.35 32.35
C LYS A 84 -2.13 -2.75 31.75
N LYS A 85 -2.81 -2.86 30.61
CA LYS A 85 -3.13 -4.13 29.92
C LYS A 85 -2.06 -4.58 28.91
N ALA A 86 -1.08 -3.73 28.59
CA ALA A 86 -0.07 -3.98 27.54
C ALA A 86 1.10 -4.89 27.95
N LYS A 87 0.94 -5.78 28.94
CA LYS A 87 1.92 -6.83 29.25
C LYS A 87 1.40 -8.17 28.74
N HIS A 88 1.63 -8.44 27.46
CA HIS A 88 1.30 -9.74 26.88
C HIS A 88 2.50 -10.69 27.01
N PRO A 89 2.32 -11.93 27.53
CA PRO A 89 3.43 -12.83 27.83
C PRO A 89 4.25 -13.27 26.60
N TYR A 90 3.68 -13.20 25.39
CA TYR A 90 4.34 -13.60 24.15
C TYR A 90 4.58 -12.44 23.15
N LYS A 91 3.88 -11.31 23.28
CA LYS A 91 3.98 -10.15 22.37
C LYS A 91 4.77 -8.97 22.97
N GLY A 92 5.19 -9.05 24.23
CA GLY A 92 5.93 -7.98 24.90
C GLY A 92 5.07 -6.76 25.21
N SER A 93 5.72 -5.62 25.46
CA SER A 93 5.04 -4.33 25.70
C SER A 93 5.16 -3.41 24.49
N PHE A 94 4.02 -2.82 24.12
CA PHE A 94 3.95 -1.86 23.03
C PHE A 94 4.46 -0.49 23.51
N VAL A 95 5.54 -0.01 22.89
CA VAL A 95 6.11 1.32 23.11
C VAL A 95 6.02 2.07 21.79
N ASP A 96 5.30 3.19 21.81
CA ASP A 96 5.21 4.11 20.69
C ASP A 96 6.22 5.24 20.92
N PHE A 97 7.19 5.40 20.00
CA PHE A 97 8.24 6.42 20.08
C PHE A 97 8.07 7.40 18.93
N SER A 98 7.75 8.65 19.25
CA SER A 98 7.75 9.78 18.32
C SER A 98 8.90 10.71 18.67
N GLY A 99 9.90 10.78 17.78
CA GLY A 99 11.00 11.74 17.81
C GLY A 99 10.90 12.72 16.65
#